data_AF-A0A7S4G7I2-F1
#
_entry.id   AF-A0A7S4G7I2-F1
#
_cell.length_a   1.000
_cell.length_b   1.000
_cell.length_c   1.000
_cell.angle_alpha   90.00
_cell.angle_beta   90.00
_cell.angle_gamma   90.00
#
_symmetry.space_group_name_H-M   'P 1'
#
loop_
_entity.id
_entity.type
_entity.pdbx_description
1 polymer ?
#
loop_
_entity_poly.entity_id
_entity_poly.type
_entity_poly.pdbx_seq_one_letter_code
_entity_poly.pdbx_strand_id
1 'polypeptide(L)'
;GGATLLSCIGYVYKEQAKQCAGGPKAFVANTRGFFHTVKETCKTAHAAASVQVAANRAEAQQKETGEISDETQAKMATQGMKAIFSFGLWEVENTCKTVCGQILHDKSLDKATKKQYLAALKEIGETYKKVGDAGKAAEKEEMKKALSASKMEAKRGKEKEKEAEGH
;
A
#
# COMPACT_ATOMS: atom_id res chain seq x y z
N GLY A 1 -6.75 5.05 -3.09
CA GLY A 1 -5.76 5.85 -2.32
C GLY A 1 -6.08 5.86 -0.83
N GLY A 2 -7.15 6.58 -0.44
CA GLY A 2 -7.59 6.68 0.96
C GLY A 2 -7.97 5.33 1.58
N ALA A 3 -8.56 4.42 0.81
CA ALA A 3 -8.91 3.08 1.29
C ALA A 3 -7.68 2.26 1.74
N THR A 4 -6.55 2.39 1.03
CA THR A 4 -5.28 1.78 1.41
C THR A 4 -4.73 2.35 2.70
N LEU A 5 -4.85 3.66 2.89
CA LEU A 5 -4.43 4.33 4.13
C LEU A 5 -5.26 3.85 5.33
N LEU A 6 -6.59 3.81 5.22
CA LEU A 6 -7.47 3.30 6.27
C LEU A 6 -7.14 1.85 6.63
N SER A 7 -6.92 1.02 5.61
CA SER A 7 -6.52 -0.36 5.83
C SER A 7 -5.17 -0.50 6.52
N CYS A 8 -4.21 0.38 6.22
CA CYS A 8 -2.89 0.41 6.86
C CYS A 8 -3.00 0.80 8.34
N ILE A 9 -3.71 1.88 8.65
CA ILE A 9 -3.94 2.32 10.04
C ILE A 9 -4.65 1.22 10.85
N GLY A 10 -5.73 0.66 10.29
CA GLY A 10 -6.49 -0.41 10.95
C GLY A 10 -5.65 -1.66 11.21
N TYR A 11 -4.76 -1.99 10.27
CA TYR A 11 -3.79 -3.06 10.43
C TYR A 11 -2.83 -2.80 11.61
N VAL A 12 -2.23 -1.60 11.70
CA VAL A 12 -1.31 -1.25 12.79
C VAL A 12 -1.97 -1.36 14.16
N TYR A 13 -3.17 -0.79 14.33
CA TYR A 13 -3.86 -0.83 15.62
C TYR A 13 -4.21 -2.25 16.04
N LYS A 14 -4.68 -3.07 15.10
CA LYS A 14 -4.97 -4.49 15.36
C LYS A 14 -3.71 -5.27 15.71
N GLU A 15 -2.58 -4.98 15.06
CA GLU A 15 -1.32 -5.66 15.34
C GLU A 15 -0.77 -5.28 16.71
N GLN A 16 -0.75 -3.98 17.05
CA GLN A 16 -0.29 -3.49 18.35
C GLN A 16 -1.13 -4.06 19.50
N ALA A 17 -2.45 -4.10 19.34
CA ALA A 17 -3.34 -4.71 20.33
C ALA A 17 -3.02 -6.20 20.56
N LYS A 18 -2.73 -6.94 19.49
CA LYS A 18 -2.35 -8.37 19.58
C LYS A 18 -0.99 -8.59 20.24
N GLN A 19 0.02 -7.80 19.85
CA GLN A 19 1.38 -7.93 20.37
C GLN A 19 1.43 -7.70 21.88
N CYS A 20 0.70 -6.69 22.38
CA CYS A 20 0.66 -6.39 23.80
C CYS A 20 -0.29 -7.30 24.61
N ALA A 21 -1.35 -7.85 23.99
CA ALA A 21 -2.28 -8.75 24.68
C ALA A 21 -1.70 -10.13 25.02
N GLY A 22 -0.68 -10.60 24.30
CA GLY A 22 -0.05 -11.91 24.54
C GLY A 22 0.96 -11.94 25.71
N GLY A 23 1.21 -10.81 26.38
CA GLY A 23 2.20 -10.68 27.45
C GLY A 23 3.66 -10.80 26.97
N PRO A 24 4.64 -10.67 27.89
CA PRO A 24 6.07 -10.64 27.54
C PRO A 24 6.58 -11.89 26.81
N LYS A 25 5.95 -13.05 27.04
CA LYS A 25 6.29 -14.33 26.40
C LYS A 25 5.77 -14.45 24.96
N ALA A 26 4.69 -13.76 24.58
CA ALA A 26 4.21 -13.73 23.20
C ALA A 26 5.00 -12.76 22.31
N PHE A 27 5.61 -11.72 22.89
CA PHE A 27 6.47 -10.78 22.18
C PHE A 27 7.69 -11.49 21.53
N VAL A 28 8.24 -12.51 22.19
CA VAL A 28 9.37 -13.31 21.69
C VAL A 28 8.93 -14.45 20.74
N ALA A 29 7.71 -14.96 20.89
CA ALA A 29 7.19 -16.05 20.05
C ALA A 29 6.61 -15.56 18.70
N ASN A 30 6.19 -14.29 18.61
CA ASN A 30 5.46 -13.77 17.44
C ASN A 30 6.36 -13.20 16.33
N THR A 31 7.69 -13.18 16.49
CA THR A 31 8.64 -12.90 15.39
C THR A 31 8.55 -13.93 14.26
N ARG A 32 7.98 -15.12 14.52
CA ARG A 32 7.71 -16.12 13.48
C ARG A 32 6.48 -15.78 12.62
N GLY A 33 5.53 -15.00 13.14
CA GLY A 33 4.37 -14.48 12.40
C GLY A 33 4.67 -13.19 11.62
N PHE A 34 5.70 -12.45 12.04
CA PHE A 34 6.18 -11.23 11.38
C PHE A 34 6.50 -11.47 9.89
N PHE A 35 7.08 -12.63 9.55
CA PHE A 35 7.43 -12.98 8.16
C PHE A 35 6.22 -13.18 7.22
N HIS A 36 5.03 -13.51 7.72
CA HIS A 36 3.88 -13.76 6.85
C HIS A 36 3.06 -12.50 6.54
N THR A 37 3.20 -11.45 7.36
CA THR A 37 2.47 -10.18 7.20
C THR A 37 3.36 -9.03 6.71
N VAL A 38 4.69 -9.21 6.73
CA VAL A 38 5.68 -8.41 5.99
C VAL A 38 5.46 -8.44 4.47
N LYS A 39 4.60 -9.32 3.94
CA LYS A 39 4.25 -9.30 2.51
C LYS A 39 3.59 -7.98 2.07
N GLU A 40 3.00 -7.22 2.99
CA GLU A 40 2.44 -5.89 2.70
C GLU A 40 3.43 -4.74 2.94
N THR A 41 4.28 -4.78 3.98
CA THR A 41 5.38 -3.81 4.19
C THR A 41 6.49 -3.95 3.14
N CYS A 42 6.64 -5.12 2.52
CA CYS A 42 7.53 -5.37 1.39
C CYS A 42 7.16 -4.51 0.14
N LYS A 43 5.92 -4.01 0.04
CA LYS A 43 5.50 -3.13 -1.07
C LYS A 43 6.23 -1.78 -1.04
N THR A 44 6.67 -1.29 0.12
CA THR A 44 7.41 -0.02 0.24
C THR A 44 8.85 -0.15 -0.27
N ALA A 45 9.56 -1.23 0.10
CA ALA A 45 10.90 -1.50 -0.44
C ALA A 45 10.86 -1.79 -1.95
N HIS A 46 9.83 -2.49 -2.42
CA HIS A 46 9.63 -2.76 -3.83
C HIS A 46 9.32 -1.49 -4.65
N ALA A 47 8.63 -0.50 -4.08
CA ALA A 47 8.36 0.77 -4.75
C ALA A 47 9.62 1.64 -4.91
N ALA A 48 10.51 1.65 -3.92
CA ALA A 48 11.80 2.33 -4.05
C ALA A 48 12.70 1.65 -5.09
N ALA A 49 12.76 0.31 -5.09
CA ALA A 49 13.49 -0.45 -6.10
C ALA A 49 12.92 -0.24 -7.52
N SER A 50 11.59 -0.10 -7.67
CA SER A 50 10.96 0.09 -8.98
C SER A 50 11.22 1.49 -9.56
N VAL A 51 11.42 2.51 -8.73
CA VAL A 51 11.89 3.83 -9.17
C VAL A 51 13.32 3.77 -9.67
N GLN A 52 14.23 3.12 -8.95
CA GLN A 52 15.62 2.98 -9.38
C GLN A 52 15.73 2.23 -10.72
N VAL A 53 14.96 1.15 -10.88
CA VAL A 53 14.92 0.38 -12.14
C VAL A 53 14.37 1.24 -13.29
N ALA A 54 13.37 2.09 -13.03
CA ALA A 54 12.83 2.99 -14.04
C ALA A 54 13.83 4.11 -14.41
N ALA A 55 14.56 4.66 -13.43
CA ALA A 55 15.63 5.63 -13.64
C ALA A 55 16.78 5.04 -14.47
N ASN A 56 17.27 3.85 -14.11
CA ASN A 56 18.33 3.16 -14.85
C ASN A 56 17.93 2.88 -16.31
N ARG A 57 16.66 2.58 -16.57
CA ARG A 57 16.16 2.39 -17.94
C ARG A 57 16.16 3.69 -18.75
N ALA A 58 15.81 4.80 -18.12
CA ALA A 58 15.84 6.09 -18.78
C ALA A 58 17.27 6.56 -19.08
N GLU A 59 18.19 6.36 -18.13
CA GLU A 59 19.61 6.64 -18.35
C GLU A 59 20.22 5.79 -19.46
N ALA A 60 19.85 4.49 -19.53
CA ALA A 60 20.30 3.61 -20.61
C ALA A 60 19.76 4.08 -21.98
N GLN A 61 18.47 4.43 -22.04
CA GLN A 61 17.86 4.91 -23.27
C GLN A 61 18.46 6.25 -23.73
N GLN A 62 18.73 7.17 -22.80
CA GLN A 62 19.41 8.43 -23.10
C GLN A 62 20.83 8.20 -23.65
N LYS A 63 21.56 7.21 -23.12
CA LYS A 63 22.90 6.85 -23.63
C LYS A 63 22.87 6.23 -25.02
N GLU A 64 21.83 5.44 -25.35
CA GLU A 64 21.71 4.76 -26.64
C GLU A 64 21.14 5.65 -27.74
N THR A 65 20.16 6.49 -27.41
CA THR A 65 19.36 7.23 -28.40
C THR A 65 19.54 8.74 -28.32
N GLY A 66 20.20 9.26 -27.28
CA GLY A 66 20.35 10.70 -27.03
C GLY A 66 19.10 11.38 -26.45
N GLU A 67 17.95 10.70 -26.44
CA GLU A 67 16.67 11.23 -25.98
C GLU A 67 15.95 10.23 -25.05
N ILE A 68 15.10 10.71 -24.16
CA ILE A 68 14.22 9.86 -23.34
C ILE A 68 12.83 9.91 -23.96
N SER A 69 12.27 8.77 -24.36
CA SER A 69 10.92 8.77 -24.94
C SER A 69 9.85 9.16 -23.91
N ASP A 70 8.78 9.78 -24.41
CA ASP A 70 7.59 10.13 -23.61
C ASP A 70 7.05 8.95 -22.80
N GLU A 71 7.11 7.74 -23.37
CA GLU A 71 6.68 6.52 -22.69
C GLU A 71 7.54 6.19 -21.46
N THR A 72 8.86 6.33 -21.58
CA THR A 72 9.79 6.08 -20.47
C THR A 72 9.67 7.16 -19.40
N GLN A 73 9.51 8.41 -19.81
CA GLN A 73 9.25 9.53 -18.90
C GLN A 73 7.94 9.32 -18.12
N ALA A 74 6.85 8.94 -18.80
CA ALA A 74 5.56 8.66 -18.17
C ALA A 74 5.64 7.46 -17.19
N LYS A 75 6.41 6.42 -17.54
CA LYS A 75 6.67 5.28 -16.65
C LYS A 75 7.45 5.69 -15.41
N MET A 76 8.51 6.49 -15.56
CA MET A 76 9.27 7.01 -14.42
C MET A 76 8.40 7.86 -13.49
N ALA A 77 7.63 8.80 -14.05
CA ALA A 77 6.70 9.62 -13.28
C ALA A 77 5.69 8.76 -12.49
N THR A 78 5.12 7.74 -13.15
CA THR A 78 4.17 6.80 -12.51
C THR A 78 4.81 6.00 -11.38
N GLN A 79 6.04 5.51 -11.57
CA GLN A 79 6.75 4.77 -10.50
C GLN A 79 7.15 5.71 -9.35
N GLY A 80 7.58 6.94 -9.66
CA GLY A 80 7.91 7.97 -8.67
C GLY A 80 6.72 8.30 -7.77
N MET A 81 5.55 8.54 -8.37
CA MET A 81 4.31 8.79 -7.61
C MET A 81 3.94 7.62 -6.70
N LYS A 82 4.11 6.37 -7.18
CA LYS A 82 3.88 5.17 -6.35
C LYS A 82 4.84 5.09 -5.17
N ALA A 83 6.12 5.39 -5.39
CA ALA A 83 7.11 5.40 -4.31
C ALA A 83 6.81 6.46 -3.25
N ILE A 84 6.46 7.69 -3.67
CA ILE A 84 6.07 8.77 -2.75
C ILE A 84 4.85 8.33 -1.92
N PHE A 85 3.84 7.75 -2.57
CA PHE A 85 2.66 7.24 -1.86
C PHE A 85 3.02 6.13 -0.85
N SER A 86 3.88 5.19 -1.24
CA SER A 86 4.36 4.13 -0.35
C SER A 86 5.19 4.66 0.82
N PHE A 87 6.01 5.69 0.60
CA PHE A 87 6.75 6.36 1.67
C PHE A 87 5.81 7.05 2.66
N GLY A 88 4.81 7.79 2.17
CA GLY A 88 3.80 8.41 3.04
C GLY A 88 3.01 7.39 3.86
N LEU A 89 2.65 6.24 3.26
CA LEU A 89 2.03 5.14 4.02
C LEU A 89 2.94 4.62 5.14
N TRP A 90 4.24 4.48 4.85
CA TRP A 90 5.22 4.03 5.84
C TRP A 90 5.41 5.02 6.99
N GLU A 91 5.42 6.33 6.70
CA GLU A 91 5.48 7.34 7.76
C GLU A 91 4.25 7.31 8.67
N VAL A 92 3.05 7.15 8.08
CA VAL A 92 1.82 7.00 8.86
C VAL A 92 1.87 5.71 9.70
N GLU A 93 2.29 4.59 9.10
CA GLU A 93 2.45 3.32 9.80
C GLU A 93 3.38 3.47 11.01
N ASN A 94 4.55 4.06 10.80
CA ASN A 94 5.56 4.26 11.83
C ASN A 94 5.06 5.20 12.94
N THR A 95 4.40 6.29 12.56
CA THR A 95 3.81 7.25 13.52
C THR A 95 2.77 6.56 14.40
N CYS A 96 1.83 5.82 13.81
CA CYS A 96 0.83 5.06 14.57
C CYS A 96 1.48 4.03 15.49
N LYS A 97 2.50 3.30 15.02
CA LYS A 97 3.24 2.33 15.85
C LYS A 97 3.92 3.00 17.05
N THR A 98 4.60 4.12 16.84
CA THR A 98 5.28 4.86 17.90
C THR A 98 4.30 5.36 18.96
N VAL A 99 3.20 6.00 18.53
CA VAL A 99 2.19 6.52 19.47
C VAL A 99 1.52 5.39 20.27
N CYS A 100 1.11 4.31 19.60
CA CYS A 100 0.56 3.14 20.30
C CYS A 100 1.58 2.52 21.26
N GLY A 101 2.84 2.41 20.86
CA GLY A 101 3.92 1.89 21.70
C GLY A 101 4.12 2.73 22.96
N GLN A 102 4.15 4.07 22.82
CA GLN A 102 4.27 5.00 23.95
C GLN A 102 3.13 4.81 24.96
N ILE A 103 1.88 4.77 24.48
CA ILE A 103 0.70 4.62 25.35
C ILE A 103 0.69 3.25 26.04
N LEU A 104 0.94 2.17 25.29
CA LEU A 104 0.85 0.81 25.83
C LEU A 104 2.00 0.48 26.79
N HIS A 105 3.16 1.10 26.61
CA HIS A 105 4.34 0.88 27.44
C HIS A 105 4.49 1.91 28.57
N ASP A 106 3.60 2.90 28.66
CA ASP A 106 3.61 3.90 29.73
C ASP A 106 3.44 3.23 31.10
N LYS A 107 4.41 3.43 32.00
CA LYS A 107 4.41 2.83 33.35
C LYS A 107 3.49 3.57 34.32
N SER A 108 3.05 4.78 33.98
CA SER A 108 2.14 5.58 34.81
C SER A 108 0.70 5.06 34.79
N LEU A 109 0.33 4.28 33.76
CA LEU A 109 -1.03 3.78 33.58
C LEU A 109 -1.29 2.48 34.35
N ASP A 110 -2.46 2.42 35.00
CA ASP A 110 -2.95 1.21 35.64
C ASP A 110 -3.24 0.10 34.61
N LYS A 111 -3.14 -1.16 35.06
CA LYS A 111 -3.39 -2.34 34.22
C LYS A 111 -4.81 -2.37 33.65
N ALA A 112 -5.81 -1.89 34.39
CA ALA A 112 -7.19 -1.82 33.92
C ALA A 112 -7.34 -0.88 32.72
N THR A 113 -6.75 0.31 32.81
CA THR A 113 -6.73 1.31 31.73
C THR A 113 -5.99 0.78 30.49
N LYS A 114 -4.85 0.11 30.67
CA LYS A 114 -4.14 -0.54 29.55
C LYS A 114 -4.99 -1.58 28.85
N LYS A 115 -5.73 -2.40 29.60
CA LYS A 115 -6.64 -3.41 29.03
C LYS A 115 -7.77 -2.76 28.23
N GLN A 116 -8.31 -1.62 28.69
CA GLN A 116 -9.31 -0.85 27.95
C GLN A 116 -8.74 -0.29 26.64
N TYR A 117 -7.54 0.29 26.66
CA TYR A 117 -6.87 0.78 25.45
C TYR A 117 -6.58 -0.33 24.44
N LEU A 118 -6.15 -1.51 24.90
CA LEU A 118 -5.96 -2.66 24.02
C LEU A 118 -7.27 -3.13 23.36
N ALA A 119 -8.37 -3.13 24.12
CA ALA A 119 -9.69 -3.48 23.57
C ALA A 119 -10.15 -2.45 22.53
N ALA A 120 -10.02 -1.15 22.84
CA ALA A 120 -10.37 -0.06 21.95
C ALA A 120 -9.54 -0.08 20.65
N LEU A 121 -8.22 -0.25 20.76
CA LEU A 121 -7.32 -0.35 19.60
C LEU A 121 -7.69 -1.53 18.70
N LYS A 122 -8.08 -2.66 19.29
CA LYS A 122 -8.53 -3.83 18.53
C LYS A 122 -9.81 -3.51 17.75
N GLU A 123 -10.81 -2.91 18.38
CA GLU A 123 -12.11 -2.61 17.77
C GLU A 123 -12.00 -1.56 16.66
N ILE A 124 -11.31 -0.44 16.94
CA ILE A 124 -11.06 0.60 15.94
C ILE A 124 -10.22 0.03 14.79
N GLY A 125 -9.19 -0.75 15.11
CA GLY A 125 -8.35 -1.40 14.11
C GLY A 125 -9.14 -2.31 13.17
N GLU A 126 -10.05 -3.12 13.71
CA GLU A 126 -10.94 -3.99 12.92
C GLU A 126 -11.90 -3.20 12.04
N THR A 127 -12.46 -2.10 12.57
CA THR A 127 -13.38 -1.23 11.83
C THR A 127 -12.68 -0.55 10.66
N TYR A 128 -11.53 0.08 10.92
CA TYR A 128 -10.74 0.77 9.90
C TYR A 128 -10.27 -0.19 8.80
N LYS A 129 -9.79 -1.37 9.20
CA LYS A 129 -9.35 -2.39 8.25
C LYS A 129 -10.49 -2.89 7.38
N LYS A 130 -11.66 -3.16 7.96
CA LYS A 130 -12.85 -3.60 7.22
C LYS A 130 -13.28 -2.56 6.17
N VAL A 131 -13.37 -1.30 6.57
CA VAL A 131 -13.75 -0.20 5.66
C VAL A 131 -12.69 0.02 4.58
N GLY A 132 -11.41 0.03 4.96
CA GLY A 132 -10.30 0.17 4.01
C GLY A 132 -10.21 -0.99 3.01
N ASP A 133 -10.41 -2.23 3.45
CA ASP A 133 -10.40 -3.40 2.57
C ASP A 133 -11.59 -3.38 1.60
N ALA A 134 -12.78 -2.98 2.06
CA ALA A 134 -13.95 -2.80 1.21
C ALA A 134 -13.72 -1.70 0.16
N GLY A 135 -13.16 -0.56 0.56
CA GLY A 135 -12.81 0.54 -0.35
C GLY A 135 -11.78 0.11 -1.40
N LYS A 136 -10.73 -0.62 -1.02
CA LYS A 136 -9.73 -1.15 -1.97
C LYS A 136 -10.35 -2.11 -2.98
N ALA A 137 -11.30 -2.93 -2.54
CA ALA A 137 -12.01 -3.84 -3.44
C ALA A 137 -12.86 -3.05 -4.45
N ALA A 138 -13.57 -2.01 -4.00
CA ALA A 138 -14.34 -1.12 -4.87
C ALA A 138 -13.43 -0.40 -5.89
N GLU A 139 -12.34 0.24 -5.45
CA GLU A 139 -11.36 0.91 -6.32
C GLU A 139 -10.81 -0.06 -7.40
N LYS A 140 -10.53 -1.31 -7.02
CA LYS A 140 -10.01 -2.33 -7.94
C LYS A 140 -11.06 -2.76 -8.97
N GLU A 141 -12.32 -2.90 -8.58
CA GLU A 141 -13.40 -3.25 -9.50
C GLU A 141 -13.71 -2.12 -10.49
N GLU A 142 -13.69 -0.86 -10.04
CA GLU A 142 -13.82 0.30 -10.93
C GLU A 142 -12.68 0.37 -11.95
N MET A 143 -11.43 0.16 -11.50
CA MET A 143 -10.27 0.14 -12.39
C MET A 143 -10.36 -0.96 -13.44
N LYS A 144 -10.83 -2.17 -13.06
CA LYS A 144 -11.06 -3.26 -14.01
C LYS A 144 -12.11 -2.91 -15.05
N LYS A 145 -13.24 -2.32 -14.62
CA LYS A 145 -14.32 -1.89 -15.52
C LYS A 145 -13.82 -0.86 -16.54
N ALA A 146 -13.08 0.15 -16.08
CA ALA A 146 -12.46 1.15 -16.96
C ALA A 146 -11.52 0.51 -17.99
N LEU A 147 -10.64 -0.41 -17.54
CA LEU A 147 -9.73 -1.15 -18.43
C LEU A 147 -10.46 -2.00 -19.47
N SER A 148 -11.56 -2.66 -19.08
CA SER A 148 -12.38 -3.43 -20.03
C SER A 148 -13.10 -2.54 -21.04
N ALA A 149 -13.57 -1.36 -20.62
CA ALA A 149 -14.21 -0.38 -21.51
C ALA A 149 -13.20 0.16 -22.54
N SER A 150 -12.01 0.61 -22.12
CA SER A 150 -10.97 1.10 -23.04
C SER A 150 -10.50 0.03 -24.02
N LYS A 151 -10.42 -1.24 -23.59
CA LYS A 151 -10.09 -2.36 -24.51
C LYS A 151 -11.19 -2.58 -25.55
N MET A 152 -12.46 -2.47 -25.17
CA MET A 152 -13.57 -2.58 -26.13
C MET A 152 -13.58 -1.42 -27.12
N GLU A 153 -13.32 -0.19 -26.69
CA GLU A 153 -13.23 0.98 -27.57
C GLU A 153 -12.05 0.88 -28.55
N ALA A 154 -10.87 0.47 -28.08
CA ALA A 154 -9.70 0.25 -28.93
C ALA A 154 -9.93 -0.85 -29.97
N LYS A 155 -10.66 -1.92 -29.61
CA LYS A 155 -11.03 -2.98 -30.56
C LYS A 155 -12.00 -2.47 -31.63
N ARG A 156 -13.00 -1.67 -31.23
CA ARG A 156 -14.01 -1.09 -32.11
C ARG A 156 -13.42 -0.03 -33.07
N GLY A 157 -12.39 0.70 -32.64
CA GLY A 157 -11.63 1.61 -33.52
C GLY A 157 -10.87 0.86 -34.62
N LYS A 158 -10.19 -0.23 -34.26
CA LYS A 158 -9.45 -1.07 -35.23
C LYS A 158 -10.34 -1.80 -36.23
N GLU A 159 -11.57 -2.15 -35.86
CA GLU A 159 -12.54 -2.75 -36.78
C GLU A 159 -13.02 -1.72 -37.83
N LYS A 160 -13.26 -0.47 -37.41
CA LYS A 160 -13.65 0.63 -38.33
C LYS A 160 -12.54 1.07 -39.27
N GLU A 161 -11.29 1.06 -38.82
CA GLU A 161 -10.12 1.41 -39.64
C GLU A 161 -9.88 0.36 -40.74
N LYS A 162 -10.07 -0.92 -40.42
CA LYS A 162 -10.01 -2.03 -41.40
C LYS A 162 -11.14 -2.00 -42.42
N GLU A 163 -12.32 -1.51 -42.06
CA GLU A 163 -13.44 -1.33 -43.00
C GLU A 163 -13.23 -0.14 -43.94
N ALA A 164 -12.44 0.86 -43.54
CA ALA A 164 -12.15 2.05 -44.35
C ALA A 164 -11.00 1.85 -45.36
N GLU A 165 -10.04 0.96 -45.07
CA GLU A 165 -8.91 0.65 -45.98
C GLU A 165 -9.24 -0.44 -47.03
N GLY A 166 -10.43 -1.06 -46.94
CA GLY A 166 -10.88 -2.14 -47.82
C GLY A 166 -11.66 -1.70 -49.06
N HIS A 167 -11.65 -0.41 -49.42
CA HIS A 167 -12.40 0.17 -50.55
C HIS A 167 -11.49 0.89 -51.54
#